data_AF-A0A166ZTA5-F1
#
_entry.id   AF-A0A166ZTA5-F1
#
_cell.length_a   1.000
_cell.length_b   1.000
_cell.length_c   1.000
_cell.angle_alpha   90.00
_cell.angle_beta   90.00
_cell.angle_gamma   90.00
#
_symmetry.space_group_name_H-M   'P 1'
#
loop_
_entity.id
_entity.type
_entity.pdbx_description
1 polymer ?
#
loop_
_entity_poly.entity_id
_entity_poly.type
_entity_poly.pdbx_seq_one_letter_code
_entity_poly.pdbx_strand_id
1 'polypeptide(L)'
;MHTQATPIEPLLTRILQAPNHGALFALAEGMPPYQMQWADQGATGDQVGRRISSLSDALTRRAIELAESELGPPPMTYAWVACGSQGRCEQTVHTDQDNALILAQPPTAAARDYFHRLAERVTGDLDSCGLHLCTGG
;
A
#
# COMPACT_ATOMS: atom_id res chain seq x y z
N MET A 1 20.70 26.12 -9.71
CA MET A 1 20.41 25.88 -8.27
C MET A 1 19.72 24.52 -8.21
N HIS A 2 20.42 23.45 -7.81
CA HIS A 2 19.79 22.13 -7.69
C HIS A 2 19.01 22.11 -6.38
N THR A 3 17.71 22.38 -6.46
CA THR A 3 16.79 22.16 -5.33
C THR A 3 16.73 20.65 -5.09
N GLN A 4 17.27 20.18 -3.97
CA GLN A 4 17.12 18.77 -3.60
C GLN A 4 15.64 18.50 -3.35
N ALA A 5 15.11 17.48 -4.02
CA ALA A 5 13.73 17.08 -3.81
C ALA A 5 13.54 16.58 -2.37
N THR A 6 12.36 16.80 -1.79
CA THR A 6 12.05 16.36 -0.42
C THR A 6 12.30 14.86 -0.27
N PRO A 7 13.11 14.41 0.71
CA PRO A 7 13.38 13.00 0.93
C PRO A 7 12.11 12.20 1.24
N ILE A 8 11.99 11.01 0.66
CA ILE A 8 10.86 10.09 0.86
C ILE A 8 11.04 9.25 2.12
N GLU A 9 12.30 9.00 2.50
CA GLU A 9 12.71 8.03 3.51
C GLU A 9 12.05 8.26 4.88
N PRO A 10 11.94 9.50 5.42
CA PRO A 10 11.28 9.71 6.70
C PRO A 10 9.81 9.32 6.71
N LEU A 11 9.07 9.56 5.62
CA LEU A 11 7.67 9.17 5.52
C LEU A 11 7.53 7.66 5.35
N LEU A 12 8.37 7.06 4.50
CA LEU A 12 8.40 5.61 4.28
C LEU A 12 8.63 4.85 5.60
N THR A 13 9.62 5.27 6.39
CA THR A 13 9.89 4.66 7.70
C THR A 13 8.71 4.80 8.66
N ARG A 14 8.06 5.96 8.71
CA ARG A 14 6.89 6.18 9.57
C ARG A 14 5.72 5.28 9.18
N ILE A 15 5.47 5.10 7.88
CA ILE A 15 4.44 4.18 7.38
C ILE A 15 4.74 2.76 7.84
N LEU A 16 5.96 2.26 7.59
CA LEU A 16 6.37 0.91 7.99
C LEU A 16 6.32 0.66 9.51
N GLN A 17 6.35 1.73 10.32
CA GLN A 17 6.30 1.66 11.78
C GLN A 17 4.96 2.07 12.37
N ALA A 18 3.92 2.29 11.55
CA ALA A 18 2.62 2.78 12.03
C ALA A 18 2.04 1.81 13.08
N PRO A 19 1.78 2.24 14.33
CA PRO A 19 1.46 1.31 15.41
C PRO A 19 0.06 0.68 15.31
N ASN A 20 -0.82 1.26 14.50
CA ASN A 20 -2.19 0.81 14.31
C ASN A 20 -2.77 1.40 13.01
N HIS A 21 -3.95 0.92 12.63
CA HIS A 21 -4.70 1.35 11.44
C HIS A 21 -4.92 2.86 11.37
N GLY A 22 -5.36 3.49 12.47
CA GLY A 22 -5.60 4.93 12.49
C GLY A 22 -4.34 5.76 12.23
N ALA A 23 -3.19 5.34 12.76
CA ALA A 23 -1.91 5.97 12.47
C ALA A 23 -1.48 5.77 11.00
N LEU A 24 -1.77 4.61 10.42
CA LEU A 24 -1.51 4.33 9.00
C LEU A 24 -2.32 5.27 8.10
N PHE A 25 -3.62 5.44 8.40
CA PHE A 25 -4.52 6.32 7.66
C PHE A 25 -4.07 7.78 7.72
N ALA A 26 -3.75 8.27 8.91
CA ALA A 26 -3.27 9.65 9.10
C ALA A 26 -1.95 9.94 8.36
N LEU A 27 -1.09 8.94 8.19
CA LEU A 27 0.14 9.08 7.40
C LEU A 27 -0.16 9.13 5.90
N ALA A 28 -1.12 8.33 5.42
CA ALA A 28 -1.55 8.32 4.03
C ALA A 28 -2.22 9.64 3.61
N GLU A 29 -3.05 10.23 4.47
CA GLU A 29 -3.63 11.58 4.25
C GLU A 29 -2.55 12.66 4.02
N GLY A 30 -1.34 12.44 4.54
CA GLY A 30 -0.21 13.33 4.36
C GLY A 30 0.51 13.20 3.01
N MET A 31 0.18 12.23 2.15
CA MET A 31 0.88 11.97 0.89
C MET A 31 0.64 13.00 -0.24
N PRO A 32 -0.58 13.54 -0.47
CA PRO A 32 -0.83 14.48 -1.56
C PRO A 32 0.09 15.72 -1.57
N PRO A 33 0.39 16.37 -0.42
CA PRO A 33 1.38 17.44 -0.37
C PRO A 33 2.78 17.04 -0.86
N TYR A 34 3.24 15.81 -0.59
CA TYR A 34 4.55 15.33 -1.07
C TYR A 34 4.57 15.21 -2.60
N GLN A 35 3.49 14.70 -3.21
CA GLN A 35 3.38 14.62 -4.66
C GLN A 35 3.52 16.00 -5.32
N MET A 36 2.79 16.99 -4.80
CA MET A 36 2.84 18.36 -5.32
C MET A 36 4.23 18.97 -5.12
N GLN A 37 4.82 18.80 -3.94
CA GLN A 37 6.15 19.32 -3.64
C GLN A 37 7.23 18.75 -4.57
N TRP A 38 7.20 17.45 -4.87
CA TRP A 38 8.14 16.85 -5.82
C TRP A 38 7.97 17.39 -7.23
N ALA A 39 6.72 17.60 -7.67
CA ALA A 39 6.43 18.21 -8.97
C ALA A 39 6.98 19.65 -9.03
N ASP A 40 6.74 20.46 -8.00
CA ASP A 40 7.25 21.84 -7.90
C ASP A 40 8.78 21.90 -7.87
N GLN A 41 9.43 20.87 -7.33
CA GLN A 41 10.89 20.71 -7.31
C GLN A 41 11.45 20.19 -8.64
N GLY A 42 10.61 19.97 -9.66
CA GLY A 42 11.02 19.57 -11.01
C GLY A 42 11.23 18.07 -11.19
N ALA A 43 10.68 17.23 -10.30
CA ALA A 43 10.70 15.78 -10.51
C ALA A 43 9.86 15.40 -11.75
N THR A 44 10.33 14.43 -12.54
CA THR A 44 9.57 13.91 -13.67
C THR A 44 8.37 13.07 -13.21
N GLY A 45 7.40 12.84 -14.10
CA GLY A 45 6.27 11.97 -13.81
C GLY A 45 6.69 10.56 -13.36
N ASP A 46 7.70 9.95 -14.00
CA ASP A 46 8.27 8.65 -13.59
C ASP A 46 8.88 8.70 -12.19
N GLN A 47 9.62 9.77 -11.85
CA GLN A 47 10.21 9.92 -10.52
C GLN A 47 9.15 10.07 -9.43
N VAL A 48 8.11 10.85 -9.69
CA VAL A 48 6.96 10.99 -8.78
C VAL A 48 6.24 9.66 -8.64
N GLY A 49 5.95 8.99 -9.77
CA GLY A 49 5.23 7.71 -9.80
C GLY A 49 5.93 6.61 -9.00
N ARG A 50 7.25 6.46 -9.17
CA ARG A 50 8.05 5.50 -8.40
C ARG A 50 8.04 5.77 -6.90
N ARG A 51 8.11 7.05 -6.51
CA ARG A 51 8.07 7.45 -5.10
C ARG A 51 6.71 7.17 -4.48
N ILE A 52 5.62 7.54 -5.15
CA ILE A 52 4.27 7.22 -4.69
C ILE A 52 4.05 5.72 -4.62
N SER A 53 4.45 4.96 -5.64
CA SER A 53 4.34 3.49 -5.64
C SER A 53 5.10 2.86 -4.46
N SER A 54 6.27 3.41 -4.10
CA SER A 54 7.03 2.95 -2.93
C SER A 54 6.31 3.22 -1.61
N LEU A 55 5.57 4.33 -1.50
CA LEU A 55 4.73 4.63 -0.34
C LEU A 55 3.51 3.69 -0.29
N SER A 56 2.86 3.45 -1.43
CA SER A 56 1.76 2.46 -1.55
C SER A 56 2.20 1.05 -1.16
N ASP A 57 3.39 0.63 -1.57
CA ASP A 57 3.97 -0.66 -1.16
C ASP A 57 4.18 -0.74 0.35
N ALA A 58 4.66 0.36 0.96
CA ALA A 58 4.83 0.41 2.41
C ALA A 58 3.50 0.41 3.16
N LEU A 59 2.48 1.12 2.65
CA LEU A 59 1.12 1.08 3.20
C LEU A 59 0.56 -0.34 3.13
N THR A 60 0.69 -1.00 1.99
CA THR A 60 0.22 -2.38 1.76
C THR A 60 0.90 -3.35 2.71
N ARG A 61 2.23 -3.32 2.81
CA ARG A 61 2.98 -4.19 3.74
C ARG A 61 2.55 -3.96 5.17
N ARG A 62 2.41 -2.70 5.59
CA ARG A 62 2.03 -2.41 6.96
C ARG A 62 0.58 -2.81 7.27
N ALA A 63 -0.35 -2.61 6.33
CA ALA A 63 -1.73 -3.07 6.45
C ALA A 63 -1.79 -4.59 6.63
N ILE A 64 -1.00 -5.34 5.86
CA ILE A 64 -0.87 -6.80 6.00
C ILE A 64 -0.38 -7.18 7.39
N GLU A 65 0.71 -6.58 7.87
CA GLU A 65 1.26 -6.88 9.20
C GLU A 65 0.25 -6.59 10.32
N LEU A 66 -0.46 -5.47 10.24
CA LEU A 66 -1.50 -5.11 11.21
C LEU A 66 -2.68 -6.08 11.15
N ALA A 67 -3.13 -6.47 9.96
CA ALA A 67 -4.20 -7.45 9.79
C ALA A 67 -3.81 -8.83 10.35
N GLU A 68 -2.60 -9.32 10.07
CA GLU A 68 -2.08 -10.58 10.63
C GLU A 68 -1.95 -10.52 12.16
N SER A 69 -1.58 -9.37 12.72
CA SER A 69 -1.53 -9.20 14.18
C SER A 69 -2.88 -9.40 14.87
N GLU A 70 -3.98 -9.16 14.16
CA GLU A 70 -5.34 -9.31 14.69
C GLU A 70 -5.96 -10.68 14.35
N LEU A 71 -5.66 -11.21 13.16
CA LEU A 71 -6.19 -12.48 12.67
C LEU A 71 -5.42 -13.70 13.19
N GLY A 72 -4.17 -13.50 13.63
CA GLY A 72 -3.20 -14.56 13.89
C GLY A 72 -2.34 -14.87 12.67
N PRO A 73 -1.36 -15.79 12.78
CA PRO A 73 -0.46 -16.10 11.68
C PRO A 73 -1.19 -16.77 10.51
N PRO A 74 -0.73 -16.56 9.26
CA PRO A 74 -1.33 -17.19 8.10
C PRO A 74 -1.16 -18.72 8.15
N PRO A 75 -2.17 -19.49 7.68
CA PRO A 75 -2.17 -20.95 7.75
C PRO A 75 -1.17 -21.61 6.78
N MET A 76 -0.62 -20.83 5.83
CA MET A 76 0.40 -21.25 4.87
C MET A 76 1.12 -20.02 4.30
N THR A 77 2.24 -20.24 3.63
CA THR A 77 2.92 -19.20 2.85
C THR A 77 2.00 -18.68 1.75
N TYR A 78 2.02 -17.37 1.55
CA TYR A 78 1.32 -16.71 0.46
C TYR A 78 2.15 -15.53 -0.06
N ALA A 79 1.76 -14.99 -1.21
CA ALA A 79 2.27 -13.73 -1.72
C ALA A 79 1.09 -12.78 -2.00
N TRP A 80 1.23 -11.55 -1.53
CA TRP A 80 0.42 -10.42 -1.99
C TRP A 80 1.07 -9.85 -3.25
N VAL A 81 0.31 -9.74 -4.33
CA VAL A 81 0.78 -9.26 -5.62
C VAL A 81 0.05 -7.99 -5.96
N ALA A 82 0.79 -6.89 -6.06
CA ALA A 82 0.29 -5.65 -6.61
C ALA A 82 0.30 -5.70 -8.14
N CYS A 83 -0.81 -5.32 -8.75
CA CYS A 83 -1.05 -5.29 -10.18
C CYS A 83 -1.24 -3.84 -10.66
N GLY A 84 -1.69 -3.67 -11.92
CA GLY A 84 -2.04 -2.35 -12.44
C GLY A 84 -0.91 -1.30 -12.40
N SER A 85 -1.28 -0.07 -12.05
CA SER A 85 -0.38 1.09 -11.97
C SER A 85 0.69 0.91 -10.89
N GLN A 86 0.36 0.26 -9.77
CA GLN A 86 1.31 -0.06 -8.70
C GLN A 86 2.39 -1.02 -9.20
N GLY A 87 1.97 -2.09 -9.88
CA GLY A 87 2.89 -3.08 -10.47
C GLY A 87 3.84 -2.49 -11.53
N ARG A 88 3.43 -1.41 -12.21
CA ARG A 88 4.28 -0.68 -13.18
C ARG A 88 5.09 0.47 -12.57
N CYS A 89 4.92 0.75 -11.28
CA CYS A 89 5.52 1.89 -10.58
C CYS A 89 5.11 3.26 -11.14
N GLU A 90 3.86 3.39 -11.58
CA GLU A 90 3.29 4.58 -12.24
C GLU A 90 2.13 5.20 -11.43
N GLN A 91 1.99 4.86 -10.14
CA GLN A 91 0.88 5.38 -9.32
C GLN A 91 0.95 6.89 -9.09
N THR A 92 -0.23 7.49 -8.91
CA THR A 92 -0.40 8.82 -8.32
C THR A 92 -1.17 8.69 -7.01
N VAL A 93 -1.24 9.75 -6.20
CA VAL A 93 -1.99 9.76 -4.93
C VAL A 93 -3.50 9.54 -5.09
N HIS A 94 -4.03 9.62 -6.30
CA HIS A 94 -5.40 9.24 -6.61
C HIS A 94 -5.37 8.05 -7.56
N THR A 95 -5.46 6.85 -7.00
CA THR A 95 -5.33 5.58 -7.72
C THR A 95 -6.28 4.56 -7.13
N ASP A 96 -6.65 3.58 -7.95
CA ASP A 96 -7.23 2.35 -7.46
C ASP A 96 -6.17 1.37 -6.95
N GLN A 97 -6.63 0.36 -6.24
CA GLN A 97 -5.85 -0.81 -5.84
C GLN A 97 -6.23 -2.02 -6.69
N ASP A 98 -5.24 -2.71 -7.23
CA ASP A 98 -5.40 -3.95 -8.00
C ASP A 98 -4.45 -4.99 -7.41
N ASN A 99 -5.02 -5.99 -6.74
CA ASN A 99 -4.26 -6.91 -5.90
C ASN A 99 -4.69 -8.36 -6.13
N ALA A 100 -3.73 -9.28 -6.02
CA ALA A 100 -3.99 -10.71 -6.03
C ALA A 100 -3.28 -11.42 -4.88
N LEU A 101 -3.85 -12.55 -4.45
CA LEU A 101 -3.25 -13.46 -3.48
C LEU A 101 -2.84 -14.76 -4.18
N ILE A 102 -1.55 -15.10 -4.08
CA ILE A 102 -1.03 -16.40 -4.50
C ILE A 102 -0.78 -17.24 -3.26
N LEU A 103 -1.46 -18.39 -3.15
CA LEU A 103 -1.32 -19.31 -2.02
C LEU A 103 -0.36 -20.45 -2.40
N ALA A 104 0.48 -20.90 -1.47
CA ALA A 104 1.46 -21.95 -1.73
C ALA A 104 0.84 -23.29 -2.15
N GLN A 105 -0.42 -23.54 -1.78
CA GLN A 105 -1.18 -24.74 -2.10
C GLN A 105 -2.68 -24.45 -2.09
N PRO A 106 -3.52 -25.34 -2.65
CA PRO A 106 -4.97 -25.20 -2.55
C PRO A 106 -5.44 -25.09 -1.09
N PRO A 107 -6.26 -24.09 -0.74
CA PRO A 107 -6.67 -23.86 0.65
C PRO A 107 -7.75 -24.84 1.09
N THR A 108 -7.70 -25.25 2.36
CA THR A 108 -8.85 -25.84 3.06
C THR A 108 -9.95 -24.79 3.25
N ALA A 109 -11.14 -25.19 3.71
CA ALA A 109 -12.22 -24.24 3.98
C ALA A 109 -11.81 -23.18 5.02
N ALA A 110 -11.15 -23.59 6.11
CA ALA A 110 -10.65 -22.67 7.13
C ALA A 110 -9.54 -21.75 6.61
N ALA A 111 -8.61 -22.26 5.79
CA ALA A 111 -7.57 -21.41 5.20
C ALA A 111 -8.16 -20.40 4.22
N ARG A 112 -9.18 -20.79 3.44
CA ARG A 112 -9.91 -19.89 2.55
C ARG A 112 -10.59 -18.77 3.31
N ASP A 113 -11.27 -19.09 4.42
CA ASP A 113 -11.90 -18.09 5.28
C ASP A 113 -10.88 -17.10 5.87
N TYR A 114 -9.73 -17.61 6.35
CA TYR A 114 -8.65 -16.77 6.82
C TYR A 114 -8.17 -15.78 5.75
N PHE A 115 -7.85 -16.26 4.53
CA PHE A 115 -7.34 -15.38 3.47
C PHE A 115 -8.40 -14.42 2.93
N HIS A 116 -9.68 -14.79 2.97
CA HIS A 116 -10.78 -13.88 2.66
C HIS A 116 -10.80 -12.70 3.64
N ARG A 117 -10.79 -12.99 4.95
CA ARG A 117 -10.78 -11.97 6.01
C ARG A 117 -9.52 -11.11 5.96
N LEU A 118 -8.37 -11.70 5.63
CA LEU A 118 -7.12 -10.96 5.40
C LEU A 118 -7.27 -9.99 4.23
N ALA A 119 -7.76 -10.46 3.08
CA ALA A 119 -7.97 -9.62 1.90
C ALA A 119 -8.97 -8.49 2.17
N GLU A 120 -10.12 -8.78 2.78
CA GLU A 120 -11.11 -7.77 3.14
C GLU A 120 -10.53 -6.70 4.07
N ARG A 121 -9.73 -7.11 5.06
CA ARG A 121 -9.11 -6.16 5.98
C ARG A 121 -8.10 -5.28 5.27
N VAL A 122 -7.14 -5.89 4.57
CA VAL A 122 -6.06 -5.16 3.90
C VAL A 122 -6.62 -4.20 2.85
N THR A 123 -7.56 -4.66 2.02
CA THR A 123 -8.17 -3.80 0.99
C THR A 123 -9.00 -2.66 1.58
N GLY A 124 -9.70 -2.89 2.68
CA GLY A 124 -10.42 -1.83 3.42
C GLY A 124 -9.50 -0.81 4.09
N ASP A 125 -8.37 -1.26 4.64
CA ASP A 125 -7.36 -0.37 5.21
C ASP A 125 -6.69 0.48 4.11
N LEU A 126 -6.42 -0.11 2.94
CA LEU A 126 -5.89 0.61 1.76
C LEU A 126 -6.89 1.64 1.20
N ASP A 127 -8.18 1.30 1.14
CA ASP A 127 -9.23 2.24 0.73
C ASP A 127 -9.32 3.43 1.70
N SER A 128 -9.20 3.15 3.02
CA SER A 128 -9.12 4.18 4.06
C SER A 128 -7.84 5.04 3.97
N CYS A 129 -6.79 4.53 3.33
CA CYS A 129 -5.58 5.29 2.99
C CYS A 129 -5.71 6.10 1.69
N GLY A 130 -6.85 6.05 1.00
CA GLY A 130 -7.07 6.71 -0.29
C GLY A 130 -6.64 5.91 -1.52
N LEU A 131 -6.22 4.64 -1.35
CA LEU A 131 -6.04 3.71 -2.46
C LEU A 131 -7.37 3.02 -2.72
N HIS A 132 -8.20 3.65 -3.54
CA HIS A 132 -9.61 3.27 -3.65
C HIS A 132 -9.79 1.84 -4.17
N LEU A 133 -10.84 1.16 -3.69
CA LEU A 133 -11.22 -0.14 -4.23
C LEU A 133 -11.40 -0.04 -5.76
N CYS A 134 -10.79 -0.98 -6.49
CA CYS A 134 -11.00 -1.07 -7.93
C CYS A 134 -12.44 -1.44 -8.24
N THR A 135 -13.07 -0.71 -9.17
CA THR A 135 -14.45 -0.98 -9.61
C THR A 135 -14.53 -2.14 -10.62
N GLY A 136 -13.39 -2.77 -10.95
CA GLY A 136 -13.22 -3.73 -12.04
C GLY A 136 -13.73 -5.15 -11.78
N GLY A 137 -13.96 -5.52 -10.52
CA GLY A 137 -14.51 -6.84 -10.13
C GLY A 137 -13.47 -7.96 -10.03
#